data_AF-A0A090E643-F1
#
_entry.id   AF-A0A090E643-F1
#
_cell.length_a   1.000
_cell.length_b   1.000
_cell.length_c   1.000
_cell.angle_alpha   90.00
_cell.angle_beta   90.00
_cell.angle_gamma   90.00
#
_symmetry.space_group_name_H-M   'P 1'
#
loop_
_entity.id
_entity.type
_entity.pdbx_description
1 polymer ?
#
loop_
_entity_poly.entity_id
_entity_poly.type
_entity_poly.pdbx_seq_one_letter_code
_entity_poly.pdbx_strand_id
1 'polypeptide(L)'
;MIFRRQLEEEGAIKVTKVDIGGGREQIRTVALRDAITDHFSADELQLVDDVIEELWNQNAAEVSNASHDIRWKVLELKDDIPYEFAYLSNEDITSQDIVRTHELAAEHGWLERYGRP
;
A
#
# COMPACT_ATOMS: atom_id res chain seq x y z
N MET A 1 -14.84 -11.18 5.98
CA MET A 1 -14.78 -10.81 7.41
C MET A 1 -15.30 -11.92 8.33
N ILE A 2 -14.98 -13.20 8.08
CA ILE A 2 -15.49 -14.30 8.92
C ILE A 2 -14.60 -14.52 10.16
N PHE A 3 -13.29 -14.44 9.99
CA PHE A 3 -12.30 -14.72 11.05
C PHE A 3 -12.34 -13.73 12.22
N ARG A 4 -12.54 -12.43 11.96
CA ARG A 4 -12.62 -11.43 13.05
C ARG A 4 -13.78 -11.73 14.00
N ARG A 5 -14.97 -12.02 13.46
CA ARG A 5 -16.15 -12.34 14.25
C ARG A 5 -15.94 -13.62 15.06
N GLN A 6 -15.35 -14.65 14.46
CA GLN A 6 -15.02 -15.89 15.16
C GLN A 6 -14.08 -15.65 16.34
N LEU A 7 -13.01 -14.87 16.13
CA LEU A 7 -12.05 -14.55 17.19
C LEU A 7 -12.67 -13.70 18.31
N GLU A 8 -13.64 -12.84 18.02
CA GLU A 8 -14.42 -12.11 19.03
C GLU A 8 -15.33 -13.07 19.82
N GLU A 9 -16.04 -13.98 19.14
CA GLU A 9 -16.92 -14.99 19.75
C GLU A 9 -16.14 -15.97 20.64
N GLU A 10 -14.93 -16.34 20.25
CA GLU A 10 -13.99 -17.15 21.03
C GLU A 10 -13.36 -16.40 22.21
N GLY A 11 -13.55 -15.08 22.30
CA GLY A 11 -12.93 -14.24 23.32
C GLY A 11 -11.43 -14.03 23.13
N ALA A 12 -10.90 -14.34 21.94
CA ALA A 12 -9.48 -14.19 21.61
C ALA A 12 -9.08 -12.74 21.32
N ILE A 13 -10.03 -11.91 20.85
CA ILE A 13 -9.83 -10.49 20.58
C ILE A 13 -11.00 -9.67 21.12
N LYS A 14 -10.75 -8.38 21.33
CA LYS A 14 -11.78 -7.37 21.57
C LYS A 14 -11.63 -6.22 20.59
N VAL A 15 -12.74 -5.75 20.05
CA VAL A 15 -12.75 -4.53 19.25
C VAL A 15 -13.11 -3.35 20.11
N THR A 16 -12.24 -2.34 20.09
CA THR A 16 -12.43 -1.09 20.81
C THR A 16 -12.43 0.08 19.86
N LYS A 17 -13.11 1.14 20.25
CA LYS A 17 -13.01 2.44 19.61
C LYS A 17 -12.09 3.30 20.47
N VAL A 18 -11.08 3.90 19.84
CA VAL A 18 -10.14 4.79 20.49
C VAL A 18 -10.30 6.16 19.86
N ASP A 19 -10.57 7.19 20.67
CA ASP A 19 -10.56 8.57 20.21
C ASP A 19 -9.12 8.95 19.88
N ILE A 20 -8.89 9.41 18.65
CA ILE A 20 -7.58 9.87 18.17
C ILE A 20 -7.53 11.40 17.99
N GLY A 21 -8.50 12.11 18.55
CA GLY A 21 -8.59 13.56 18.54
C GLY A 21 -9.30 14.13 17.30
N GLY A 22 -9.89 15.32 17.47
CA GLY A 22 -10.61 16.02 16.40
C GLY A 22 -11.94 15.34 16.01
N GLY A 23 -12.58 14.65 16.96
CA GLY A 23 -13.85 13.94 16.73
C GLY A 23 -13.72 12.69 15.87
N ARG A 24 -12.50 12.15 15.71
CA ARG A 24 -12.21 10.95 14.92
C ARG A 24 -11.99 9.76 15.83
N GLU A 25 -12.63 8.65 15.50
CA GLU A 25 -12.47 7.38 16.20
C GLU A 25 -11.66 6.40 15.34
N GLN A 26 -10.71 5.71 15.97
CA GLN A 26 -10.02 4.56 15.39
C GLN A 26 -10.62 3.27 15.93
N ILE A 27 -10.99 2.34 15.05
CA ILE A 27 -11.36 0.97 15.44
C ILE A 27 -10.07 0.17 15.64
N ARG A 28 -9.79 -0.25 16.88
CA ARG A 28 -8.65 -1.11 17.21
C ARG A 28 -9.11 -2.52 17.56
N THR A 29 -8.33 -3.50 17.10
CA THR A 29 -8.44 -4.89 17.56
C THR A 29 -7.38 -5.10 18.63
N VAL A 30 -7.80 -5.53 19.82
CA VAL A 30 -6.94 -5.80 20.97
C VAL A 30 -6.90 -7.31 21.20
N ALA A 31 -5.72 -7.90 21.22
CA ALA A 31 -5.55 -9.31 21.55
C ALA A 31 -5.84 -9.56 23.04
N LEU A 32 -6.57 -10.63 23.35
CA LEU A 32 -6.90 -11.05 24.72
C LEU A 32 -6.21 -12.36 25.13
N ARG A 33 -5.42 -12.94 24.23
CA ARG A 33 -4.59 -14.12 24.46
C ARG A 33 -3.31 -14.01 23.65
N ASP A 34 -2.33 -14.84 24.00
CA ASP A 34 -1.10 -14.96 23.24
C ASP A 34 -1.35 -15.51 21.82
N ALA A 35 -0.46 -15.12 20.90
CA ALA A 35 -0.46 -15.64 19.54
C ALA A 35 -0.12 -17.14 19.54
N ILE A 36 -0.74 -17.90 18.64
CA ILE A 36 -0.37 -19.31 18.42
C ILE A 36 0.85 -19.29 17.49
N THR A 37 2.04 -19.52 18.04
CA THR A 37 3.31 -19.45 17.31
C THR A 37 3.87 -20.81 16.91
N ASP A 38 3.24 -21.91 17.34
CA ASP A 38 3.68 -23.30 17.10
C ASP A 38 3.80 -23.69 15.61
N HIS A 39 3.26 -22.87 14.71
CA HIS A 39 3.32 -23.07 13.26
C HIS A 39 4.51 -22.38 12.58
N PHE A 40 5.27 -21.58 13.32
CA PHE A 40 6.38 -20.79 12.82
C PHE A 40 7.70 -21.30 13.39
N SER A 41 8.72 -21.31 12.54
CA SER A 41 10.11 -21.44 12.97
C SER A 41 10.57 -20.17 13.71
N ALA A 42 11.70 -20.28 14.42
CA ALA A 42 12.31 -19.13 15.08
C ALA A 42 12.68 -18.02 14.07
N ASP A 43 13.18 -18.39 12.89
CA ASP A 43 13.56 -17.43 11.84
C ASP A 43 12.34 -16.70 11.27
N GLU A 44 11.20 -17.39 11.12
CA GLU A 44 9.95 -16.76 10.67
C GLU A 44 9.37 -15.82 11.74
N LEU A 45 9.48 -16.18 13.03
CA LEU A 45 9.07 -15.28 14.12
C LEU A 45 9.96 -14.04 14.17
N GLN A 46 11.28 -14.20 14.01
CA GLN A 46 12.20 -13.06 13.93
C GLN A 46 11.85 -12.13 12.77
N LEU A 47 11.55 -12.68 11.58
CA LEU A 47 11.12 -11.88 10.44
C LEU A 47 9.82 -11.09 10.75
N VAL A 48 8.87 -11.70 11.45
CA VAL A 48 7.64 -11.01 11.86
C VAL A 48 7.95 -9.85 12.83
N ASP A 49 8.79 -10.09 13.82
CA ASP A 49 9.20 -9.05 14.79
C ASP A 49 9.94 -7.90 14.10
N ASP A 50 10.85 -8.19 13.16
CA ASP A 50 11.59 -7.19 12.39
C ASP A 50 10.65 -6.30 11.57
N VAL A 51 9.67 -6.91 10.88
CA VAL A 51 8.67 -6.16 10.10
C VAL A 51 7.77 -5.31 10.99
N ILE A 52 7.39 -5.82 12.17
CA ILE A 52 6.61 -5.07 13.15
C ILE A 52 7.40 -3.84 13.61
N GLU A 53 8.67 -4.01 13.97
CA GLU A 53 9.53 -2.92 14.44
C GLU A 53 9.75 -1.85 13.35
N GLU A 54 10.04 -2.27 12.11
CA GLU A 54 10.28 -1.38 10.98
C GLU A 54 9.04 -0.51 10.65
N LEU A 55 7.85 -1.10 10.71
CA LEU A 55 6.62 -0.44 10.26
C LEU A 55 5.82 0.19 11.40
N TRP A 56 6.19 -0.02 12.67
CA TRP A 56 5.38 0.36 13.85
C TRP A 56 4.95 1.84 13.86
N ASN A 57 5.86 2.72 13.42
CA ASN A 57 5.66 4.17 13.47
C ASN A 57 5.19 4.76 12.14
N GLN A 58 4.91 3.91 11.14
CA GLN A 58 4.48 4.34 9.82
C GLN A 58 2.97 4.20 9.67
N ASN A 59 2.35 5.18 9.03
CA ASN A 59 0.96 5.10 8.64
C ASN A 59 0.79 4.40 7.29
N ALA A 60 -0.45 4.02 6.96
CA ALA A 60 -0.73 3.26 5.73
C ALA A 60 -0.29 3.99 4.45
N ALA A 61 -0.30 5.33 4.42
CA ALA A 61 0.15 6.09 3.25
C ALA A 61 1.67 6.07 3.10
N GLU A 62 2.42 6.12 4.22
CA GLU A 62 3.88 6.02 4.21
C GLU A 62 4.34 4.65 3.72
N VAL A 63 3.79 3.57 4.29
CA VAL A 63 4.09 2.20 3.86
C VAL A 63 3.70 1.97 2.39
N SER A 64 2.56 2.53 1.97
CA SER A 64 2.14 2.50 0.57
C SER A 64 3.13 3.22 -0.33
N ASN A 65 3.61 4.41 0.06
CA ASN A 65 4.58 5.17 -0.74
C ASN A 65 5.94 4.47 -0.83
N ALA A 66 6.36 3.77 0.23
CA ALA A 66 7.63 3.03 0.26
C ALA A 66 7.60 1.76 -0.60
N SER A 67 6.45 1.09 -0.68
CA SER A 67 6.32 -0.19 -1.39
C SER A 67 5.77 -0.05 -2.82
N HIS A 68 4.98 0.99 -3.12
CA HIS A 68 4.41 1.22 -4.44
C HIS A 68 5.26 2.16 -5.29
N ASP A 69 5.80 1.62 -6.37
CA ASP A 69 6.35 2.39 -7.48
C ASP A 69 5.25 2.96 -8.40
N ILE A 70 5.67 3.69 -9.45
CA ILE A 70 4.75 4.30 -10.41
C ILE A 70 3.80 3.30 -11.06
N ARG A 71 4.20 2.04 -11.25
CA ARG A 71 3.40 1.00 -11.92
C ARG A 71 2.17 0.65 -11.10
N TRP A 72 2.30 0.67 -9.78
CA TRP A 72 1.19 0.46 -8.85
C TRP A 72 0.31 1.70 -8.71
N LYS A 73 0.89 2.89 -8.81
CA LYS A 73 0.17 4.17 -8.62
C LYS A 73 -0.78 4.53 -9.76
N VAL A 74 -0.56 3.96 -10.95
CA VAL A 74 -1.38 4.22 -12.15
C VAL A 74 -2.52 3.21 -12.35
N LEU A 75 -2.70 2.27 -11.42
CA LEU A 75 -3.69 1.20 -11.50
C LEU A 75 -4.69 1.28 -10.34
N GLU A 76 -5.90 0.77 -10.57
CA GLU A 76 -6.88 0.55 -9.51
C GLU A 76 -6.69 -0.82 -8.85
N LEU A 77 -7.31 -0.98 -7.67
CA LEU A 77 -7.23 -2.23 -6.92
C LEU A 77 -7.85 -3.38 -7.74
N LYS A 78 -7.06 -4.42 -7.99
CA LYS A 78 -7.36 -5.62 -8.80
C LYS A 78 -7.25 -5.45 -10.31
N ASP A 79 -6.73 -4.32 -10.79
CA ASP A 79 -6.35 -4.23 -12.19
C ASP A 79 -5.18 -5.18 -12.48
N ASP A 80 -5.17 -5.75 -13.68
CA ASP A 80 -4.02 -6.47 -14.20
C ASP A 80 -2.90 -5.46 -14.51
N ILE A 81 -1.67 -5.77 -14.09
CA ILE A 81 -0.50 -4.96 -14.44
C ILE A 81 -0.04 -5.35 -15.85
N PRO A 82 -0.13 -4.46 -16.86
CA PRO A 82 0.37 -4.76 -18.20
C PRO A 82 1.87 -5.02 -18.15
N TYR A 83 2.36 -5.98 -18.94
CA TYR A 83 3.78 -6.34 -18.95
C TYR A 83 4.66 -5.16 -19.39
N GLU A 84 4.12 -4.28 -20.24
CA GLU A 84 4.75 -3.05 -20.71
C GLU A 84 5.07 -2.08 -19.58
N PHE A 85 4.40 -2.17 -18.43
CA PHE A 85 4.70 -1.32 -17.28
C PHE A 85 6.08 -1.64 -16.68
N ALA A 86 6.70 -2.78 -17.03
CA ALA A 86 8.08 -3.07 -16.70
C ALA A 86 9.07 -1.99 -17.19
N TYR A 87 8.69 -1.22 -18.23
CA TYR A 87 9.51 -0.12 -18.76
C TYR A 87 9.33 1.22 -18.04
N LEU A 88 8.41 1.31 -17.08
CA LEU A 88 8.21 2.54 -16.30
C LEU A 88 9.31 2.67 -15.24
N SER A 89 9.87 3.88 -15.14
CA SER A 89 10.88 4.27 -14.16
C SER A 89 10.26 5.07 -13.02
N ASN A 90 10.80 4.93 -11.81
CA ASN A 90 10.51 5.80 -10.66
C ASN A 90 11.34 7.08 -10.65
N GLU A 91 12.26 7.24 -11.60
CA GLU A 91 13.04 8.47 -11.72
C GLU A 91 12.12 9.65 -11.98
N ASP A 92 12.46 10.79 -11.36
CA ASP A 92 11.70 12.01 -11.55
C ASP A 92 11.75 12.45 -13.02
N ILE A 93 10.61 12.93 -13.52
CA ILE A 93 10.48 13.45 -14.88
C ILE A 93 11.44 14.63 -15.06
N THR A 94 12.34 14.53 -16.03
CA THR A 94 13.27 15.62 -16.35
C THR A 94 12.65 16.58 -17.36
N SER A 95 13.20 17.79 -17.47
CA SER A 95 12.79 18.73 -18.53
C SER A 95 13.03 18.18 -19.94
N GLN A 96 14.02 17.30 -20.11
CA GLN A 96 14.30 16.65 -21.41
C GLN A 96 13.20 15.66 -21.77
N ASP A 97 12.69 14.90 -20.80
CA ASP A 97 11.57 13.97 -21.01
C ASP A 97 10.31 14.70 -21.46
N ILE A 98 10.03 15.86 -20.87
CA ILE A 98 8.89 16.72 -21.25
C ILE A 98 9.02 17.18 -22.70
N VAL A 99 10.19 17.74 -23.07
CA VAL A 99 10.45 18.20 -24.44
C VAL A 99 10.32 17.05 -25.43
N ARG A 100 10.95 15.91 -25.13
CA ARG A 100 10.92 14.74 -26.01
C ARG A 100 9.51 14.19 -26.19
N THR A 101 8.71 14.18 -25.13
CA THR A 101 7.31 13.75 -25.18
C THR A 101 6.48 14.67 -26.07
N HIS A 102 6.67 15.99 -25.99
CA HIS A 102 5.98 16.94 -26.87
C HIS A 102 6.37 16.77 -28.35
N GLU A 103 7.65 16.52 -28.66
CA GLU A 103 8.10 16.22 -30.02
C GLU A 103 7.40 14.98 -30.58
N LEU A 104 7.41 13.88 -29.82
CA LEU A 104 6.76 12.62 -30.21
C LEU A 104 5.25 12.79 -30.37
N ALA A 105 4.61 13.56 -29.48
CA ALA A 105 3.19 13.82 -29.56
C ALA A 105 2.82 14.63 -30.83
N ALA A 106 3.67 15.55 -31.27
CA ALA A 106 3.48 16.27 -32.53
C ALA A 106 3.72 15.37 -33.75
N GLU A 107 4.76 14.52 -33.70
CA GLU A 107 5.10 13.58 -34.78
C GLU A 107 4.01 12.53 -35.02
N HIS A 108 3.42 11.99 -33.94
CA HIS A 108 2.43 10.91 -34.01
C HIS A 108 0.97 11.39 -33.85
N GLY A 109 0.73 12.70 -33.74
CA GLY A 109 -0.62 13.28 -33.63
C GLY A 109 -1.33 13.00 -32.30
N TRP A 110 -0.60 12.83 -31.19
CA TRP A 110 -1.18 12.54 -29.86
C TRP A 110 -1.71 13.76 -29.12
N LEU A 111 -1.38 14.97 -29.59
CA LEU A 111 -1.77 16.24 -28.95
C LEU A 111 -3.29 16.43 -28.82
N GLU A 112 -4.09 15.86 -29.73
CA GLU A 112 -5.56 15.98 -29.70
C GLU A 112 -6.23 15.01 -28.70
N ARG A 113 -5.55 13.93 -28.28
CA ARG A 113 -6.13 12.87 -27.44
C ARG A 113 -5.99 13.12 -25.93
N TYR A 114 -4.89 13.73 -25.50
CA TYR A 114 -4.59 13.99 -24.09
C TYR A 114 -4.49 15.50 -23.77
N GLY A 115 -4.76 16.36 -24.76
CA GLY A 115 -4.79 17.80 -24.61
C GLY A 115 -6.13 18.30 -24.03
N ARG A 116 -6.28 18.26 -22.71
CA ARG A 116 -6.86 19.40 -21.99
C ARG A 116 -6.04 19.69 -20.74
N PRO A 117 -5.82 20.98 -20.41
CA PRO A 117 -5.30 21.37 -19.11
C PRO A 117 -6.21 20.90 -17.98
#